data_AF-A0A521RFH3-F1
#
_entry.id   AF-A0A521RFH3-F1
#
_cell.length_a   1.000
_cell.length_b   1.000
_cell.length_c   1.000
_cell.angle_alpha   90.00
_cell.angle_beta   90.00
_cell.angle_gamma   90.00
#
_symmetry.space_group_name_H-M   'P 1'
#
loop_
_entity.id
_entity.type
_entity.pdbx_description
1 polymer ?
#
loop_
_entity_poly.entity_id
_entity_poly.type
_entity_poly.pdbx_seq_one_letter_code
_entity_poly.pdbx_strand_id
1 'polypeptide(L)'
;MNPTTTELIIGFSMLVITVFLVVAFLRYKAGASERRMQGMLERCGIDPGIIASGDKQAIIREMRRHCHKCQSEDVCERWLSGEETGENAFCPNAKTFEVLSKSS
;
A
#
# COMPACT_ATOMS: atom_id res chain seq x y z
N MET A 1 -28.95 22.64 29.61
CA MET A 1 -28.08 23.70 29.05
C MET A 1 -27.90 23.39 27.58
N ASN A 2 -28.22 24.33 26.69
CA ASN A 2 -27.93 24.18 25.27
C ASN A 2 -26.44 24.46 25.04
N PRO A 3 -25.75 23.70 24.18
CA PRO A 3 -24.36 23.95 23.86
C PRO A 3 -24.21 25.36 23.31
N THR A 4 -23.16 26.05 23.75
CA THR A 4 -22.86 27.39 23.24
C THR A 4 -22.37 27.29 21.80
N THR A 5 -22.55 28.35 21.02
CA THR A 5 -22.09 28.42 19.62
C THR A 5 -20.59 28.05 19.49
N THR A 6 -19.79 28.42 20.49
CA THR A 6 -18.34 28.11 20.54
C THR A 6 -18.07 26.62 20.67
N GLU A 7 -18.81 25.90 21.51
CA GLU A 7 -18.67 24.44 21.66
C GLU A 7 -19.05 23.70 20.38
N LEU A 8 -20.08 24.17 19.67
CA LEU A 8 -20.47 23.63 18.36
C LEU A 8 -19.36 23.86 17.31
N ILE A 9 -18.76 25.04 17.29
CA ILE A 9 -17.65 25.36 16.37
C ILE A 9 -16.42 24.48 16.66
N ILE A 10 -16.05 24.30 17.93
CA ILE A 10 -14.91 23.46 18.32
C ILE A 10 -15.18 22.00 17.98
N GLY A 11 -16.37 21.49 18.29
CA GLY A 11 -16.73 20.11 17.96
C GLY A 11 -16.67 19.85 16.46
N PHE A 12 -17.22 20.77 15.66
CA PHE A 12 -17.19 20.66 14.21
C PHE A 12 -15.78 20.76 13.65
N SER A 13 -14.94 21.68 14.15
CA SER A 13 -13.56 21.83 13.70
C SER A 13 -12.73 20.59 14.03
N MET A 14 -12.85 20.02 15.23
CA MET A 14 -12.17 18.77 15.59
C MET A 14 -12.60 17.61 14.69
N LEU A 15 -13.89 17.50 14.37
CA LEU A 15 -14.39 16.46 13.47
C LEU A 15 -13.79 16.61 12.07
N VAL A 16 -13.80 17.82 11.50
CA VAL A 16 -13.24 18.11 10.17
C VAL A 16 -11.75 17.82 10.14
N ILE A 17 -10.98 18.28 11.13
CA ILE A 17 -9.55 18.02 11.24
C ILE A 17 -9.29 16.51 11.32
N THR A 18 -10.05 15.78 12.14
CA THR A 18 -9.89 14.33 12.28
C THR A 18 -10.14 13.60 10.97
N VAL A 19 -11.25 13.91 10.29
CA VAL A 19 -11.57 13.32 8.98
C VAL A 19 -10.47 13.64 7.96
N PHE A 20 -10.00 14.88 7.92
CA PHE A 20 -8.91 15.29 7.04
C PHE A 20 -7.62 14.49 7.30
N LEU A 21 -7.21 14.38 8.57
CA LEU A 21 -6.01 13.63 8.95
C LEU A 21 -6.13 12.14 8.60
N VAL A 22 -7.29 11.52 8.86
CA VAL A 22 -7.55 10.12 8.49
C VAL A 22 -7.48 9.93 6.98
N VAL A 23 -8.12 10.79 6.20
CA VAL A 23 -8.06 10.72 4.73
C VAL A 23 -6.63 10.92 4.22
N ALA A 24 -5.92 11.92 4.74
CA ALA A 24 -4.53 12.18 4.36
C ALA A 24 -3.63 10.97 4.67
N PHE A 25 -3.79 10.37 5.85
CA PHE A 25 -3.04 9.19 6.26
C PHE A 25 -3.35 7.97 5.38
N LEU A 26 -4.63 7.71 5.07
CA LEU A 26 -5.02 6.61 4.19
C LEU A 26 -4.46 6.79 2.77
N ARG A 27 -4.44 8.03 2.24
CA ARG A 27 -3.83 8.34 0.95
C ARG A 27 -2.33 8.14 0.95
N TYR A 28 -1.66 8.59 2.02
CA TYR A 28 -0.22 8.34 2.21
C TYR A 28 0.10 6.85 2.20
N LYS A 29 -0.65 6.04 2.97
CA LYS A 29 -0.48 4.58 2.99
C LYS A 29 -0.72 3.93 1.62
N ALA A 30 -1.75 4.38 0.90
CA ALA A 30 -2.03 3.87 -0.45
C ALA A 30 -0.86 4.14 -1.42
N GLY A 31 -0.34 5.37 -1.45
CA GLY A 31 0.79 5.72 -2.30
C GLY A 31 2.10 5.02 -1.92
N ALA A 32 2.37 4.84 -0.61
CA ALA A 32 3.52 4.08 -0.14
C ALA A 32 3.44 2.59 -0.53
N SER A 33 2.27 1.99 -0.38
CA SER A 33 2.02 0.59 -0.76
C SER A 33 2.16 0.37 -2.27
N GLU A 34 1.69 1.32 -3.09
CA GLU A 34 1.83 1.26 -4.55
C GLU A 34 3.29 1.34 -5.00
N ARG A 35 4.06 2.29 -4.45
CA ARG A 35 5.51 2.40 -4.75
C ARG A 35 6.27 1.13 -4.36
N ARG A 36 6.01 0.57 -3.17
CA ARG A 36 6.61 -0.71 -2.74
C ARG A 36 6.24 -1.85 -3.68
N MET A 37 4.96 -1.94 -4.09
CA MET A 37 4.52 -2.98 -5.00
C MET A 37 5.19 -2.88 -6.38
N GLN A 38 5.36 -1.67 -6.92
CA GLN A 38 6.11 -1.45 -8.17
C GLN A 38 7.56 -1.89 -8.04
N GLY A 39 8.28 -1.46 -6.99
CA GLY A 39 9.66 -1.89 -6.76
C GLY A 39 9.81 -3.39 -6.58
N MET A 40 8.83 -4.05 -5.95
CA MET A 40 8.81 -5.52 -5.83
C MET A 40 8.64 -6.22 -7.19
N LEU A 41 7.78 -5.69 -8.07
CA LEU A 41 7.64 -6.21 -9.44
C LEU A 41 8.95 -6.08 -10.20
N GLU A 42 9.54 -4.88 -10.22
CA GLU A 42 10.80 -4.60 -10.91
C GLU A 42 11.92 -5.53 -10.42
N ARG A 43 12.08 -5.66 -9.11
CA ARG A 43 13.11 -6.51 -8.52
C ARG A 43 12.87 -8.01 -8.75
N CYS A 44 11.61 -8.42 -8.94
CA CYS A 44 11.26 -9.77 -9.37
C CYS A 44 11.35 -9.98 -10.90
N GLY A 45 11.79 -8.97 -11.66
CA GLY A 45 11.92 -9.04 -13.13
C GLY A 45 10.58 -8.94 -13.87
N ILE A 46 9.52 -8.49 -13.19
CA ILE A 46 8.18 -8.39 -13.75
C ILE A 46 7.95 -6.94 -14.18
N ASP A 47 7.53 -6.73 -15.43
CA ASP A 47 7.19 -5.40 -15.94
C ASP A 47 6.05 -4.76 -15.12
N PRO A 48 6.24 -3.60 -14.46
CA PRO A 48 5.17 -2.88 -13.76
C PRO A 48 3.99 -2.52 -14.66
N GLY A 49 4.18 -2.48 -15.97
CA GLY A 49 3.12 -2.30 -16.97
C GLY A 49 1.98 -3.33 -16.86
N ILE A 50 2.23 -4.51 -16.26
CA ILE A 50 1.17 -5.51 -16.01
C ILE A 50 0.09 -5.00 -15.05
N ILE A 51 0.36 -3.96 -14.26
CA ILE A 51 -0.63 -3.32 -13.40
C ILE A 51 -1.74 -2.68 -14.24
N ALA A 52 -1.43 -2.24 -15.46
CA ALA A 52 -2.36 -1.58 -16.36
C ALA A 52 -3.07 -2.55 -17.33
N SER A 53 -2.62 -3.81 -17.45
CA SER A 53 -3.19 -4.78 -18.40
C SER A 53 -4.43 -5.49 -17.87
N GLY A 54 -5.44 -5.65 -18.73
CA GLY A 54 -6.79 -6.12 -18.37
C GLY A 54 -6.82 -7.55 -17.84
N ASP A 55 -6.04 -8.45 -18.43
CA ASP A 55 -6.14 -9.90 -18.15
C ASP A 55 -5.65 -10.28 -16.75
N LYS A 56 -4.80 -9.43 -16.13
CA LYS A 56 -4.24 -9.67 -14.79
C LYS A 56 -4.82 -8.73 -13.72
N GLN A 57 -5.80 -7.89 -14.06
CA GLN A 57 -6.34 -6.87 -13.14
C GLN A 57 -6.85 -7.44 -11.81
N ALA A 58 -7.54 -8.59 -11.83
CA ALA A 58 -8.07 -9.20 -10.61
C ALA A 58 -6.95 -9.63 -9.66
N ILE A 59 -5.89 -10.23 -10.21
CA ILE A 59 -4.70 -10.67 -9.46
C ILE A 59 -3.99 -9.45 -8.87
N ILE A 60 -3.75 -8.42 -9.69
CA ILE A 60 -3.10 -7.17 -9.24
C ILE A 60 -3.91 -6.46 -8.16
N ARG A 61 -5.25 -6.44 -8.28
CA ARG A 61 -6.12 -5.86 -7.26
C ARG A 61 -6.01 -6.58 -5.92
N GLU A 62 -5.95 -7.92 -5.95
CA GLU A 62 -5.78 -8.71 -4.72
C GLU A 62 -4.38 -8.50 -4.12
N MET A 63 -3.33 -8.48 -4.95
CA MET A 63 -1.97 -8.18 -4.49
C MET A 63 -1.88 -6.80 -3.82
N ARG A 64 -2.52 -5.77 -4.41
CA ARG A 64 -2.61 -4.43 -3.79
C ARG A 64 -3.31 -4.50 -2.44
N ARG A 65 -4.40 -5.26 -2.32
CA ARG A 65 -5.13 -5.43 -1.06
C ARG A 65 -4.26 -6.06 0.03
N HIS A 66 -3.49 -7.09 -0.30
CA HIS A 66 -2.52 -7.70 0.61
C HIS A 66 -1.39 -6.73 0.97
N CYS A 67 -0.82 -6.02 -0.01
CA CYS A 67 0.25 -5.06 0.21
C CYS A 67 -0.20 -3.93 1.15
N HIS A 68 -1.41 -3.40 0.97
CA HIS A 68 -1.97 -2.33 1.78
C HIS A 68 -2.20 -2.71 3.25
N LYS A 69 -2.45 -4.00 3.51
CA LYS A 69 -2.68 -4.55 4.85
C LYS A 69 -1.40 -5.14 5.47
N CYS A 70 -0.30 -5.20 4.73
CA CYS A 70 0.94 -5.79 5.18
C CYS A 70 1.54 -4.97 6.34
N GLN A 71 2.10 -5.66 7.35
CA GLN A 71 2.79 -5.04 8.48
C GLN A 71 4.32 -5.11 8.34
N SER A 72 4.84 -5.83 7.34
CA SER A 72 6.27 -5.99 7.08
C SER A 72 6.82 -4.87 6.19
N GLU A 73 6.35 -3.63 6.36
CA GLU A 73 6.69 -2.49 5.50
C GLU A 73 8.19 -2.17 5.59
N ASP A 74 8.74 -2.12 6.80
CA ASP A 74 10.17 -1.84 7.04
C ASP A 74 11.09 -2.89 6.41
N VAL A 75 10.73 -4.18 6.53
CA VAL A 75 11.48 -5.28 5.91
C VAL A 75 11.42 -5.18 4.39
N CYS A 76 10.25 -4.80 3.85
CA CYS A 76 10.07 -4.59 2.42
C CYS A 76 10.96 -3.46 1.90
N GLU A 77 11.04 -2.34 2.62
CA GLU A 77 11.86 -1.19 2.22
C GLU A 77 13.35 -1.51 2.28
N ARG A 78 13.83 -2.16 3.36
CA ARG A 78 15.23 -2.60 3.46
C ARG A 78 15.57 -3.67 2.43
N TRP A 79 14.64 -4.59 2.14
CA TRP A 79 14.82 -5.53 1.05
C TRP A 79 14.96 -4.77 -0.25
N LEU A 80 14.04 -3.86 -0.60
CA LEU A 80 14.08 -3.07 -1.83
C LEU A 80 15.36 -2.22 -1.96
N SER A 81 15.88 -1.64 -0.86
CA SER A 81 17.13 -0.88 -0.85
C SER A 81 18.39 -1.75 -1.02
N GLY A 82 18.25 -3.07 -0.85
CA GLY A 82 19.36 -4.03 -0.93
C GLY A 82 20.09 -4.25 0.40
N GLU A 83 19.60 -3.66 1.50
CA GLU A 83 20.10 -3.90 2.86
C GLU A 83 19.77 -5.31 3.35
N GLU A 84 18.64 -5.88 2.92
CA GLU A 84 18.28 -7.27 3.19
C GLU A 84 18.48 -8.13 1.93
N THR A 85 19.27 -9.18 2.07
CA THR A 85 19.55 -10.16 0.99
C THR A 85 18.59 -11.35 1.05
N GLY A 86 18.47 -12.08 -0.05
CA GLY A 86 17.66 -13.30 -0.13
C GLY A 86 16.30 -13.09 -0.79
N GLU A 87 15.46 -14.12 -0.72
CA GLU A 87 14.13 -14.12 -1.32
C GLU A 87 13.13 -13.23 -0.57
N ASN A 88 12.01 -12.90 -1.21
CA ASN A 88 10.97 -12.06 -0.66
C ASN A 88 9.96 -12.82 0.23
N ALA A 89 10.39 -13.86 0.95
CA ALA A 89 9.51 -14.76 1.73
C ALA A 89 8.70 -14.03 2.83
N PHE A 90 9.15 -12.87 3.29
CA PHE A 90 8.41 -12.00 4.22
C PHE A 90 7.15 -11.38 3.60
N CYS A 91 7.06 -11.35 2.27
CA CYS A 91 5.99 -10.68 1.54
C CYS A 91 4.76 -11.59 1.41
N PRO A 92 3.54 -11.13 1.76
CA PRO A 92 2.32 -11.94 1.57
C PRO A 92 2.03 -12.23 0.09
N ASN A 93 2.63 -11.48 -0.84
CA ASN A 93 2.49 -11.69 -2.28
C ASN A 93 3.64 -12.50 -2.91
N ALA A 94 4.58 -13.03 -2.12
CA ALA A 94 5.78 -13.71 -2.62
C ALA A 94 5.45 -14.79 -3.67
N LYS A 95 4.52 -15.68 -3.33
CA LYS A 95 4.06 -16.74 -4.26
C LYS A 95 3.45 -16.19 -5.55
N THR A 96 2.71 -15.08 -5.46
CA THR A 96 2.09 -14.47 -6.65
C THR A 96 3.16 -13.85 -7.56
N PHE A 97 4.18 -13.20 -6.99
CA PHE A 97 5.33 -12.73 -7.77
C PHE A 97 6.04 -13.88 -8.48
N GLU A 98 6.29 -14.99 -7.78
CA GLU A 98 6.93 -16.18 -8.37
C GLU A 98 6.14 -16.76 -9.56
N VAL A 99 4.81 -16.84 -9.44
CA VAL A 99 3.95 -17.32 -10.54
C VAL A 99 3.97 -16.34 -11.71
N LEU A 100 3.94 -15.04 -11.43
CA LEU A 100 3.95 -14.01 -12.46
C LEU A 100 5.28 -13.93 -13.21
N SER A 101 6.42 -14.09 -12.53
CA SER A 101 7.75 -14.07 -13.17
C SER A 101 8.00 -15.29 -14.05
N LYS A 102 7.38 -16.43 -13.75
CA LYS A 102 7.41 -17.63 -14.63
C LYS A 102 6.48 -17.51 -15.84
N SER A 103 5.57 -16.55 -15.82
CA SER A 103 4.55 -16.32 -16.86
C SER A 103 4.78 -15.03 -17.65
N SER A 104 5.93 -14.37 -17.46
CA SER A 104 6.33 -13.12 -18.11
C SER A 104 7.40 -13.36 -19.15
#